data_AF-A0A6A3GJU2-F1
#
_entry.id   AF-A0A6A3GJU2-F1
#
_cell.length_a   1.000
_cell.length_b   1.000
_cell.length_c   1.000
_cell.angle_alpha   90.00
_cell.angle_beta   90.00
_cell.angle_gamma   90.00
#
_symmetry.space_group_name_H-M   'P 1'
#
loop_
_entity.id
_entity.type
_entity.pdbx_description
1 polymer ?
#
loop_
_entity_poly.entity_id
_entity_poly.type
_entity_poly.pdbx_seq_one_letter_code
_entity_poly.pdbx_strand_id
1 'polypeptide(L)'
;KELVQGHDPMLDDTAIWESANRILRRTRNDGSCVQPTWARSFKRRHGLLPDQVVAVPVAPAGTATTEGHASTPTGRIRFKSADDILLLTQVVATKPWQVKCALDGWAEVASQLRRVVGFQLALPITAAACRDRTKLLSTHALTRNFDALRKPGSEEEFKEKLSLINRVLSLQGHPEAIEAARRESIRKMEGLLSFLQSED
;
A
#
# COMPACT_ATOMS: atom_id res chain seq x y z
N LYS A 1 -34.11 -19.64 -18.45
CA LYS A 1 -33.37 -20.55 -17.55
C LYS A 1 -32.03 -19.87 -17.29
N GLU A 2 -31.93 -19.14 -16.18
CA GLU A 2 -30.78 -18.30 -15.84
C GLU A 2 -29.54 -19.16 -15.64
N LEU A 3 -28.49 -18.87 -16.40
CA LEU A 3 -27.15 -19.39 -16.15
C LEU A 3 -26.52 -18.48 -15.10
N VAL A 4 -26.65 -18.89 -13.84
CA VAL A 4 -25.82 -18.39 -12.74
C VAL A 4 -24.38 -18.77 -13.07
N GLN A 5 -23.65 -17.86 -13.73
CA GLN A 5 -22.19 -17.94 -13.76
C GLN A 5 -21.72 -17.72 -12.34
N GLY A 6 -21.48 -18.84 -11.63
CA GLY A 6 -20.86 -18.88 -10.33
C GLY A 6 -19.42 -18.38 -10.44
N HIS A 7 -19.26 -17.06 -10.50
CA HIS A 7 -18.00 -16.40 -10.21
C HIS A 7 -17.85 -16.49 -8.69
N ASP A 8 -17.29 -17.59 -8.21
CA ASP A 8 -16.88 -17.72 -6.82
C ASP A 8 -15.89 -16.57 -6.55
N PRO A 9 -16.21 -15.60 -5.67
CA PRO A 9 -15.33 -14.48 -5.42
C PRO A 9 -14.09 -15.04 -4.73
N MET A 10 -13.06 -15.33 -5.53
CA MET A 10 -11.79 -15.85 -5.06
C MET A 10 -11.36 -15.00 -3.86
N LEU A 11 -11.44 -15.58 -2.66
CA LEU A 11 -11.28 -14.86 -1.40
C LEU A 11 -10.00 -14.02 -1.45
N ASP A 12 -10.11 -12.70 -1.25
CA ASP A 12 -8.96 -11.80 -1.28
C ASP A 12 -7.88 -12.25 -0.25
N ASP A 13 -6.60 -12.10 -0.58
CA ASP A 13 -5.50 -12.46 0.33
C ASP A 13 -5.64 -11.74 1.68
N THR A 14 -6.12 -10.49 1.65
CA THR A 14 -6.40 -9.70 2.85
C THR A 14 -7.52 -10.32 3.68
N ALA A 15 -8.63 -10.71 3.05
CA ALA A 15 -9.78 -11.30 3.75
C ALA A 15 -9.42 -12.63 4.42
N ILE A 16 -8.61 -13.46 3.75
CA ILE A 16 -8.10 -14.72 4.33
C ILE A 16 -7.18 -14.45 5.52
N TRP A 17 -6.26 -13.48 5.38
CA TRP A 17 -5.36 -13.08 6.46
C TRP A 17 -6.14 -12.54 7.67
N GLU A 18 -7.14 -11.68 7.45
CA GLU A 18 -7.99 -11.13 8.52
C GLU A 18 -8.79 -12.23 9.23
N SER A 19 -9.37 -13.17 8.48
CA SER A 19 -10.11 -14.30 9.05
C SER A 19 -9.21 -15.19 9.92
N ALA A 20 -8.01 -15.51 9.43
CA ALA A 20 -7.04 -16.31 10.18
C ALA A 20 -6.60 -15.64 11.49
N ASN A 21 -6.30 -14.34 11.48
CA ASN A 21 -5.92 -13.62 12.70
C ASN A 21 -7.09 -13.46 13.67
N ARG A 22 -8.32 -13.29 13.18
CA ARG A 22 -9.52 -13.28 14.02
C ARG A 22 -9.68 -14.59 14.79
N ILE A 23 -9.49 -15.73 14.11
CA ILE A 23 -9.53 -17.06 14.75
C ILE A 23 -8.39 -17.21 15.75
N LEU A 24 -7.16 -16.86 15.36
CA LEU A 24 -5.98 -17.00 16.22
C LEU A 24 -6.09 -16.18 17.51
N ARG A 25 -6.61 -14.94 17.42
CA ARG A 25 -6.86 -14.10 18.61
C ARG A 25 -7.92 -14.72 19.53
N ARG A 26 -8.98 -15.29 18.95
CA ARG A 26 -10.03 -15.96 19.72
C ARG A 26 -9.51 -17.20 20.45
N THR A 27 -8.54 -17.92 19.89
CA THR A 27 -8.11 -19.22 20.42
C THR A 27 -6.86 -19.16 21.29
N ARG A 28 -5.94 -18.22 21.07
CA ARG A 28 -4.66 -18.14 21.81
C ARG A 28 -4.50 -16.90 22.69
N ASN A 29 -5.16 -15.78 22.36
CA ASN A 29 -5.10 -14.49 23.07
C ASN A 29 -3.71 -14.07 23.62
N ASP A 30 -2.63 -14.48 22.95
CA ASP A 30 -1.23 -14.29 23.33
C ASP A 30 -0.56 -13.17 22.52
N GLY A 31 -1.32 -12.49 21.66
CA GLY A 31 -0.82 -11.48 20.73
C GLY A 31 -0.14 -12.06 19.49
N SER A 32 -0.19 -13.37 19.27
CA SER A 32 0.31 -14.00 18.04
C SER A 32 -0.53 -13.62 16.82
N CYS A 33 0.12 -13.49 15.66
CA CYS A 33 -0.53 -13.25 14.37
C CYS A 33 0.20 -13.93 13.23
N VAL A 34 -0.55 -14.30 12.19
CA VAL A 34 0.04 -14.87 10.97
C VAL A 34 0.72 -13.79 10.15
N GLN A 35 1.86 -14.13 9.54
CA GLN A 35 2.59 -13.23 8.66
C GLN A 35 1.73 -12.83 7.44
N PRO A 36 1.88 -11.63 6.85
CA PRO A 36 1.10 -11.22 5.67
C PRO A 36 1.24 -12.17 4.47
N THR A 37 2.39 -12.81 4.31
CA THR A 37 2.64 -13.80 3.25
C THR A 37 1.97 -15.15 3.50
N TRP A 38 1.44 -15.38 4.70
CA TRP A 38 0.77 -16.63 5.07
C TRP A 38 -0.44 -16.92 4.20
N ALA A 39 -1.25 -15.92 3.83
CA ALA A 39 -2.42 -16.12 2.99
C ALA A 39 -2.05 -16.69 1.61
N ARG A 40 -1.00 -16.16 0.98
CA ARG A 40 -0.50 -16.66 -0.30
C ARG A 40 0.08 -18.07 -0.18
N SER A 41 0.81 -18.36 0.90
CA SER A 41 1.32 -19.70 1.19
C SER A 41 0.20 -20.69 1.52
N PHE A 42 -0.88 -20.24 2.16
CA PHE A 42 -2.09 -21.02 2.41
C PHE A 42 -2.78 -21.36 1.09
N LYS A 43 -3.05 -20.38 0.22
CA LYS A 43 -3.62 -20.62 -1.10
C LYS A 43 -2.79 -21.60 -1.92
N ARG A 44 -1.47 -21.42 -1.95
CA ARG A 44 -0.55 -22.33 -2.67
C ARG A 44 -0.64 -23.76 -2.16
N ARG A 45 -0.72 -23.97 -0.84
CA ARG A 45 -0.83 -25.31 -0.24
C ARG A 45 -2.17 -25.98 -0.55
N HIS A 46 -3.21 -25.20 -0.80
CA HIS A 46 -4.57 -25.67 -1.02
C HIS A 46 -5.03 -25.61 -2.49
N GLY A 47 -4.14 -25.30 -3.43
CA GLY A 47 -4.50 -25.24 -4.86
C GLY A 47 -5.39 -24.05 -5.23
N LEU A 48 -5.46 -23.02 -4.39
CA LEU A 48 -6.37 -21.87 -4.53
C LEU A 48 -5.73 -20.66 -5.24
N LEU A 49 -4.54 -20.83 -5.82
CA LEU A 49 -3.92 -19.77 -6.62
C LEU A 49 -4.48 -19.77 -8.05
N PRO A 50 -4.65 -18.60 -8.70
CA PRO A 50 -5.18 -18.50 -10.05
C PRO A 50 -4.44 -19.35 -11.10
N ASP A 51 -3.15 -19.58 -10.90
CA ASP A 51 -2.27 -20.39 -11.78
C ASP A 51 -2.39 -21.90 -11.51
N GLN A 52 -3.04 -22.30 -10.42
CA GLN A 52 -3.23 -23.70 -10.01
C GLN A 52 -4.66 -24.21 -10.27
N VAL A 53 -5.62 -23.31 -10.50
CA VAL A 53 -6.97 -23.69 -10.93
C VAL A 53 -6.91 -24.07 -12.41
N VAL A 54 -6.67 -25.34 -12.69
CA VAL A 54 -6.69 -25.89 -14.04
C VAL A 54 -8.09 -25.63 -14.63
N ALA A 55 -8.18 -24.77 -15.65
CA ALA A 55 -9.34 -24.72 -16.51
C ALA A 55 -9.52 -26.11 -17.15
N VAL A 56 -10.63 -26.79 -16.85
CA VAL A 56 -11.00 -28.03 -17.53
C VAL A 56 -11.09 -27.72 -19.04
N PRO A 57 -10.30 -28.36 -19.91
CA PRO A 57 -10.34 -28.07 -21.32
C PRO A 57 -11.53 -28.78 -21.94
N VAL A 58 -12.61 -28.04 -22.24
CA VAL A 58 -13.57 -28.46 -23.26
C VAL A 58 -13.02 -27.99 -24.61
N ALA A 59 -12.65 -28.95 -25.45
CA ALA A 59 -12.11 -28.73 -26.78
C ALA A 59 -13.16 -28.11 -27.75
N PRO A 60 -12.72 -27.49 -28.87
CA PRO A 60 -13.42 -26.36 -29.47
C PRO A 60 -14.13 -26.71 -30.80
N ALA A 61 -15.18 -25.95 -31.14
CA ALA A 61 -15.64 -25.79 -32.50
C ALA A 61 -16.36 -24.45 -32.69
N GLY A 62 -15.99 -23.69 -33.73
CA GLY A 62 -16.87 -22.69 -34.35
C GLY A 62 -16.48 -21.22 -34.22
N THR A 63 -15.50 -20.82 -35.03
CA THR A 63 -15.31 -19.52 -35.71
C THR A 63 -16.25 -18.32 -35.45
N ALA A 64 -15.60 -17.21 -35.07
CA ALA A 64 -15.74 -15.83 -35.57
C ALA A 64 -17.07 -15.07 -35.39
N THR A 65 -17.04 -14.04 -34.52
CA THR A 65 -17.37 -12.67 -34.94
C THR A 65 -16.74 -11.63 -34.01
N THR A 66 -16.21 -10.60 -34.64
CA THR A 66 -15.59 -9.40 -34.09
C THR A 66 -16.64 -8.51 -33.44
N GLU A 67 -16.76 -8.49 -32.12
CA GLU A 67 -17.43 -7.40 -31.41
C GLU A 67 -16.63 -7.01 -30.18
N GLY A 68 -16.44 -5.70 -30.02
CA GLY A 68 -15.59 -5.08 -29.02
C GLY A 68 -15.95 -5.58 -27.64
N HIS A 69 -15.02 -6.31 -27.02
CA HIS A 69 -15.04 -6.55 -25.60
C HIS A 69 -14.85 -5.19 -24.93
N ALA A 70 -15.97 -4.54 -24.62
CA ALA A 70 -16.04 -3.49 -23.63
C ALA A 70 -15.29 -4.02 -22.42
N SER A 71 -14.09 -3.48 -22.21
CA SER A 71 -13.26 -3.80 -21.08
C SER A 71 -14.07 -3.44 -19.85
N THR A 72 -14.67 -4.45 -19.22
CA THR A 72 -15.22 -4.32 -17.87
C THR A 72 -14.12 -3.68 -17.04
N PRO A 73 -14.37 -2.51 -16.40
CA PRO A 73 -13.33 -1.87 -15.62
C PRO A 73 -13.03 -2.82 -14.46
N THR A 74 -11.93 -3.56 -14.59
CA THR A 74 -11.25 -4.18 -13.46
C THR A 74 -10.74 -3.01 -12.62
N GLY A 75 -11.66 -2.43 -11.84
CA GLY A 75 -11.44 -1.20 -11.11
C GLY A 75 -10.28 -1.41 -10.16
N ARG A 76 -9.08 -0.99 -10.54
CA ARG A 76 -8.01 -0.79 -9.57
C ARG A 76 -8.36 0.46 -8.80
N ILE A 77 -8.21 0.40 -7.48
CA ILE A 77 -8.30 1.59 -6.64
C ILE A 77 -7.36 2.66 -7.22
N ARG A 78 -7.94 3.79 -7.66
CA ARG A 78 -7.18 4.86 -8.30
C ARG A 78 -6.98 5.99 -7.32
N PHE A 79 -5.84 5.95 -6.62
CA PHE A 79 -5.40 7.04 -5.76
C PHE A 79 -5.05 8.28 -6.58
N LYS A 80 -5.66 9.41 -6.23
CA LYS A 80 -5.26 10.76 -6.68
C LYS A 80 -4.24 11.36 -5.71
N SER A 81 -3.67 12.53 -6.04
CA SER A 81 -2.73 13.21 -5.14
C SER A 81 -3.36 13.56 -3.79
N ALA A 82 -4.58 14.11 -3.76
CA ALA A 82 -5.31 14.33 -2.51
C ALA A 82 -5.49 13.03 -1.68
N ASP A 83 -5.80 11.90 -2.32
CA ASP A 83 -5.93 10.61 -1.63
C ASP A 83 -4.59 10.15 -1.04
N ASP A 84 -3.48 10.37 -1.76
CA ASP A 84 -2.13 10.06 -1.27
C ASP A 84 -1.77 10.91 -0.04
N ILE A 85 -2.13 12.20 -0.02
CA ILE A 85 -1.90 13.09 1.12
C ILE A 85 -2.68 12.60 2.35
N LEU A 86 -3.96 12.27 2.17
CA LEU A 86 -4.80 11.72 3.24
C LEU A 86 -4.24 10.38 3.75
N LEU A 87 -3.87 9.48 2.85
CA LEU A 87 -3.24 8.20 3.18
C LEU A 87 -1.98 8.42 4.02
N LEU A 88 -1.04 9.23 3.52
CA LEU A 88 0.24 9.45 4.18
C LEU A 88 0.07 10.16 5.54
N THR A 89 -0.91 11.05 5.67
CA THR A 89 -1.26 11.68 6.95
C THR A 89 -1.66 10.63 7.99
N GLN A 90 -2.56 9.71 7.62
CA GLN A 90 -2.97 8.63 8.53
C GLN A 90 -1.84 7.64 8.81
N VAL A 91 -0.97 7.38 7.84
CA VAL A 91 0.20 6.51 8.01
C VAL A 91 1.22 7.12 9.00
N VAL A 92 1.48 8.43 8.92
CA VAL A 92 2.35 9.14 9.86
C VAL A 92 1.77 9.13 11.27
N ALA A 93 0.45 9.31 11.40
CA ALA A 93 -0.24 9.28 12.70
C ALA A 93 -0.23 7.89 13.32
N THR A 94 -0.60 6.86 12.54
CA THR A 94 -0.78 5.48 13.02
C THR A 94 0.54 4.73 13.20
N LYS A 95 1.56 5.03 12.38
CA LYS A 95 2.84 4.31 12.34
C LYS A 95 2.63 2.79 12.22
N PRO A 96 1.95 2.32 11.16
CA PRO A 96 1.46 0.95 11.07
C PRO A 96 2.54 -0.15 11.18
N TRP A 97 3.82 0.18 10.92
CA TRP A 97 4.98 -0.70 11.10
C TRP A 97 5.37 -0.97 12.56
N GLN A 98 4.92 -0.14 13.52
CA GLN A 98 5.21 -0.34 14.94
C GLN A 98 4.24 -1.34 15.59
N VAL A 99 3.15 -1.69 14.90
CA VAL A 99 2.17 -2.66 15.38
C VAL A 99 2.73 -4.07 15.17
N LYS A 100 2.79 -4.86 16.26
CA LYS A 100 3.36 -6.23 16.27
C LYS A 100 2.80 -7.11 15.15
N CYS A 101 1.51 -6.95 14.88
CA CYS A 101 0.83 -7.64 13.81
C CYS A 101 0.78 -6.78 12.56
N ALA A 102 1.61 -7.15 11.59
CA ALA A 102 1.99 -6.29 10.49
C ALA A 102 0.82 -5.66 9.73
N LEU A 103 -0.31 -6.36 9.54
CA LEU A 103 -1.48 -5.80 8.84
C LEU A 103 -2.54 -5.19 9.76
N ASP A 104 -2.46 -5.36 11.08
CA ASP A 104 -3.38 -4.67 12.01
C ASP A 104 -3.21 -3.16 11.94
N GLY A 105 -1.95 -2.68 11.94
CA GLY A 105 -1.67 -1.26 11.81
C GLY A 105 -2.20 -0.69 10.49
N TRP A 106 -2.10 -1.45 9.40
CA TRP A 106 -2.64 -1.04 8.10
C TRP A 106 -4.17 -1.14 8.03
N ALA A 107 -4.78 -2.08 8.75
CA ALA A 107 -6.23 -2.17 8.90
C ALA A 107 -6.78 -0.95 9.64
N GLU A 108 -6.07 -0.47 10.66
CA GLU A 108 -6.39 0.77 11.37
C GLU A 108 -6.29 1.99 10.43
N VAL A 109 -5.21 2.11 9.65
CA VAL A 109 -5.09 3.17 8.61
C VAL A 109 -6.26 3.12 7.64
N ALA A 110 -6.62 1.93 7.13
CA ALA A 110 -7.75 1.77 6.22
C ALA A 110 -9.08 2.17 6.89
N SER A 111 -9.27 1.82 8.17
CA SER A 111 -10.44 2.20 8.96
C SER A 111 -10.55 3.72 9.12
N GLN A 112 -9.46 4.38 9.49
CA GLN A 112 -9.40 5.83 9.63
C GLN A 112 -9.69 6.55 8.31
N LEU A 113 -9.11 6.09 7.20
CA LEU A 113 -9.38 6.67 5.87
C LEU A 113 -10.84 6.61 5.47
N ARG A 114 -11.54 5.50 5.77
CA ARG A 114 -12.99 5.38 5.50
C ARG A 114 -13.83 6.38 6.32
N ARG A 115 -13.29 6.94 7.41
CA ARG A 115 -13.96 7.93 8.25
C ARG A 115 -13.65 9.38 7.85
N VAL A 116 -12.66 9.60 6.98
CA VAL A 116 -12.30 10.95 6.52
C VAL A 116 -13.33 11.47 5.53
N VAL A 117 -13.98 12.59 5.88
CA VAL A 117 -14.89 13.31 4.97
C VAL A 117 -14.07 13.79 3.76
N GLY A 118 -14.49 13.37 2.56
CA GLY A 118 -13.80 13.73 1.31
C GLY A 118 -12.90 12.65 0.72
N PHE A 119 -12.70 11.52 1.42
CA PHE A 119 -12.02 10.36 0.83
C PHE A 119 -12.98 9.61 -0.12
N GLN A 120 -12.81 9.81 -1.43
CA GLN A 120 -13.74 9.32 -2.47
C GLN A 120 -13.07 8.27 -3.35
N LEU A 121 -13.01 7.04 -2.85
CA LEU A 121 -12.66 5.88 -3.68
C LEU A 121 -13.92 5.13 -4.10
N ALA A 122 -13.97 4.72 -5.37
CA ALA A 122 -15.06 3.92 -5.92
C ALA A 122 -15.11 2.47 -5.37
N LEU A 123 -14.06 2.04 -4.65
CA LEU A 123 -13.90 0.69 -4.12
C LEU A 123 -13.46 0.72 -2.66
N PRO A 124 -13.79 -0.33 -1.88
CA PRO A 124 -13.42 -0.39 -0.47
C PRO A 124 -11.90 -0.43 -0.33
N ILE A 125 -11.35 0.55 0.40
CA ILE A 125 -9.93 0.59 0.71
C ILE A 125 -9.55 -0.55 1.66
N THR A 126 -8.56 -1.36 1.29
CA THR A 126 -8.06 -2.47 2.12
C THR A 126 -6.74 -2.10 2.79
N ALA A 127 -6.41 -2.81 3.87
CA ALA A 127 -5.11 -2.67 4.55
C ALA A 127 -3.93 -2.89 3.58
N ALA A 128 -4.05 -3.90 2.70
CA ALA A 128 -3.06 -4.18 1.68
C ALA A 128 -2.93 -3.02 0.67
N ALA A 129 -4.04 -2.44 0.21
CA ALA A 129 -4.01 -1.30 -0.70
C ALA A 129 -3.30 -0.08 -0.08
N CYS A 130 -3.56 0.24 1.19
CA CYS A 130 -2.86 1.31 1.92
C CYS A 130 -1.34 1.06 1.98
N ARG A 131 -0.94 -0.17 2.35
CA ARG A 131 0.46 -0.57 2.47
C ARG A 131 1.18 -0.49 1.14
N ASP A 132 0.60 -1.10 0.12
CA ASP A 132 1.22 -1.24 -1.19
C ASP A 132 1.31 0.12 -1.88
N ARG A 133 0.30 0.99 -1.71
CA ARG A 133 0.36 2.38 -2.18
C ARG A 133 1.43 3.19 -1.47
N THR A 134 1.52 3.09 -0.15
CA THR A 134 2.59 3.78 0.62
C THR A 134 3.97 3.33 0.17
N LYS A 135 4.19 2.02 0.00
CA LYS A 135 5.46 1.45 -0.49
C LYS A 135 5.82 1.96 -1.89
N LEU A 136 4.83 2.05 -2.78
CA LEU A 136 5.01 2.60 -4.13
C LEU A 136 5.47 4.07 -4.08
N LEU A 137 4.81 4.90 -3.27
CA LEU A 137 5.16 6.32 -3.10
C LEU A 137 6.57 6.50 -2.53
N SER A 138 6.92 5.74 -1.49
CA SER A 138 8.28 5.71 -0.93
C SER A 138 9.32 5.31 -1.98
N THR A 139 9.01 4.31 -2.82
CA THR A 139 9.92 3.86 -3.89
C THR A 139 10.14 4.96 -4.93
N HIS A 140 9.09 5.66 -5.37
CA HIS A 140 9.24 6.78 -6.29
C HIS A 140 10.10 7.91 -5.70
N ALA A 141 9.95 8.24 -4.42
CA ALA A 141 10.78 9.25 -3.77
C ALA A 141 12.25 8.82 -3.68
N LEU A 142 12.53 7.58 -3.25
CA LEU A 142 13.89 7.04 -3.13
C LEU A 142 14.60 6.94 -4.50
N THR A 143 13.86 6.61 -5.55
CA THR A 143 14.38 6.52 -6.93
C THR A 143 14.36 7.86 -7.68
N ARG A 144 14.00 8.96 -7.01
CA ARG A 144 13.86 10.30 -7.61
C ARG A 144 12.93 10.36 -8.81
N ASN A 145 11.95 9.47 -8.87
CA ASN A 145 10.90 9.47 -9.89
C ASN A 145 9.82 10.51 -9.50
N PHE A 146 10.20 11.78 -9.50
CA PHE A 146 9.32 12.89 -9.11
C PHE A 146 8.19 13.12 -10.11
N ASP A 147 8.37 12.74 -11.37
CA ASP A 147 7.33 12.83 -12.39
C ASP A 147 6.13 11.91 -12.09
N ALA A 148 6.40 10.70 -11.57
CA ALA A 148 5.35 9.80 -11.10
C ALA A 148 4.65 10.33 -9.84
N LEU A 149 5.36 11.06 -8.98
CA LEU A 149 4.78 11.70 -7.81
C LEU A 149 3.97 12.96 -8.17
N ARG A 150 4.31 13.68 -9.24
CA ARG A 150 3.62 14.92 -9.64
C ARG A 150 2.27 14.66 -10.32
N LYS A 151 2.11 13.56 -11.07
CA LYS A 151 0.86 13.27 -11.81
C LYS A 151 -0.28 12.74 -10.90
N PRO A 152 -1.54 13.22 -11.01
CA PRO A 152 -2.06 14.45 -11.60
C PRO A 152 -2.40 15.46 -10.48
N GLY A 153 -1.40 15.96 -9.76
CA GLY A 153 -1.59 16.95 -8.69
C GLY A 153 -1.00 18.32 -9.02
N SER A 154 -1.38 19.31 -8.23
CA SER A 154 -0.74 20.63 -8.17
C SER A 154 0.69 20.56 -7.62
N GLU A 155 1.44 21.64 -7.81
CA GLU A 155 2.80 21.75 -7.25
C GLU A 155 2.76 21.78 -5.71
N GLU A 156 1.70 22.36 -5.13
CA GLU A 156 1.42 22.38 -3.69
C GLU A 156 1.18 20.96 -3.17
N GLU A 157 0.30 20.18 -3.83
CA GLU A 157 0.06 18.78 -3.48
C GLU A 157 1.32 17.93 -3.63
N PHE A 158 2.16 18.21 -4.62
CA PHE A 158 3.44 17.53 -4.79
C PHE A 158 4.38 17.80 -3.61
N LYS A 159 4.53 19.07 -3.20
CA LYS A 159 5.38 19.47 -2.05
C LYS A 159 4.89 18.85 -0.75
N GLU A 160 3.59 18.91 -0.50
CA GLU A 160 2.98 18.33 0.70
C GLU A 160 3.17 16.81 0.74
N LYS A 161 2.86 16.12 -0.37
CA LYS A 161 3.08 14.69 -0.50
C LYS A 161 4.54 14.30 -0.27
N LEU A 162 5.49 15.03 -0.86
CA LEU A 162 6.92 14.75 -0.69
C LEU A 162 7.37 14.96 0.77
N SER A 163 6.87 16.00 1.44
CA SER A 163 7.10 16.24 2.86
C SER A 163 6.62 15.06 3.72
N LEU A 164 5.40 14.58 3.46
CA LEU A 164 4.82 13.44 4.16
C LEU A 164 5.58 12.13 3.88
N ILE A 165 5.98 11.86 2.63
CA ILE A 165 6.79 10.68 2.28
C ILE A 165 8.13 10.71 3.04
N ASN A 166 8.82 11.84 3.05
CA ASN A 166 10.08 12.00 3.78
C ASN A 166 9.88 11.78 5.29
N ARG A 167 8.75 12.25 5.85
CA ARG A 167 8.39 12.00 7.24
C ARG A 167 8.16 10.53 7.52
N VAL A 168 7.46 9.81 6.64
CA VAL A 168 7.26 8.34 6.74
C VAL A 168 8.62 7.63 6.70
N LEU A 169 9.49 7.94 5.74
CA LEU A 169 10.81 7.32 5.62
C LEU A 169 11.68 7.55 6.86
N SER A 170 11.64 8.78 7.41
CA SER A 170 12.33 9.13 8.66
C SER A 170 11.80 8.32 9.85
N LEU A 171 10.48 8.21 10.01
CA LEU A 171 9.86 7.47 11.12
C LEU A 171 9.99 5.94 11.02
N GLN A 172 10.12 5.41 9.80
CA GLN A 172 10.42 3.99 9.57
C GLN A 172 11.85 3.63 9.93
N GLY A 173 12.70 4.62 10.25
CA GLY A 173 14.08 4.37 10.58
C GLY A 173 14.86 3.79 9.41
N HIS A 174 14.58 4.24 8.17
CA HIS A 174 15.46 3.93 7.05
C HIS A 174 16.85 4.51 7.37
N PRO A 175 17.85 3.67 7.68
CA PRO A 175 19.10 4.11 8.31
C PRO A 175 19.87 5.09 7.42
N GLU A 176 19.76 4.98 6.11
CA GLU A 176 20.40 5.91 5.16
C GLU A 176 19.82 7.33 5.20
N ALA A 177 18.51 7.49 5.46
CA ALA A 177 17.87 8.80 5.54
C ALA A 177 18.21 9.51 6.86
N ILE A 178 18.32 8.74 7.96
CA ILE A 178 18.82 9.23 9.24
C ILE A 178 20.29 9.66 9.10
N GLU A 179 21.12 8.84 8.46
CA GLU A 179 22.54 9.15 8.25
C GLU A 179 22.76 10.28 7.24
N ALA A 180 21.90 10.44 6.24
CA ALA A 180 21.92 11.58 5.33
C ALA A 180 21.50 12.88 6.03
N ALA A 181 20.42 12.86 6.83
CA ALA A 181 20.00 14.01 7.63
C ALA A 181 21.04 14.40 8.69
N ARG A 182 21.71 13.41 9.29
CA ARG A 182 22.82 13.61 10.22
C ARG A 182 24.03 14.24 9.53
N ARG A 183 24.44 13.73 8.36
CA ARG A 183 25.55 14.30 7.56
C ARG A 183 25.26 15.74 7.10
N GLU A 184 24.03 16.02 6.67
CA GLU A 184 23.61 17.38 6.28
C GLU A 184 23.67 18.35 7.46
N SER A 185 23.26 17.91 8.65
CA SER A 185 23.34 18.72 9.87
C SER A 185 24.78 18.98 10.30
N ILE A 186 25.67 17.99 10.18
CA ILE A 186 27.11 18.13 10.44
C ILE A 186 27.72 19.15 9.47
N ARG A 187 27.46 19.02 8.17
CA ARG A 187 27.98 19.94 7.13
C ARG A 187 27.55 21.39 7.37
N LYS A 188 26.31 21.63 7.82
CA LYS A 188 25.84 22.97 8.17
C LYS A 188 26.58 23.56 9.37
N MET A 189 26.83 22.76 10.41
CA MET A 189 27.60 23.21 11.56
C MET A 189 29.06 23.52 11.19
N GLU A 190 29.70 22.66 10.39
CA GLU A 190 31.05 22.89 9.89
C GLU A 190 31.13 24.17 9.04
N GLY A 191 30.14 24.42 8.19
CA GLY A 191 30.04 25.66 7.42
C GLY A 191 29.92 26.90 8.30
N LEU A 192 29.09 26.86 9.34
CA LEU A 192 28.94 27.96 10.30
C LEU A 192 30.20 28.21 11.12
N LEU A 193 30.88 27.14 11.54
CA LEU A 193 32.17 27.24 12.25
C LEU A 193 33.26 27.82 11.34
N SER A 194 33.31 27.42 10.07
CA SER A 194 34.26 27.98 9.09
C SER A 194 33.98 29.46 8.77
N PHE A 195 32.71 29.87 8.80
CA PHE A 195 32.31 31.26 8.62
C PHE A 195 32.75 32.12 9.81
N LEU A 196 32.48 31.67 11.03
CA LEU A 196 32.88 32.38 12.26
C LEU A 196 34.40 32.50 12.44
N GLN A 197 35.18 31.52 11.96
CA GLN A 197 36.64 31.54 12.03
C GLN A 197 37.31 32.41 10.94
N SER A 198 36.54 32.88 9.95
CA SER A 198 37.03 33.73 8.87
C SER A 198 36.79 35.23 9.11
N GLU A 199 36.11 35.58 10.21
CA GLU A 199 35.76 36.97 10.56
C GLU A 199 36.67 37.58 11.67
N ASP A 200 37.73 36.86 12.08
CA ASP A 200 38.85 37.35 12.92
C ASP A 200 40.13 37.51 12.07
#